data_AF-A0A2A9FVJ4-F1
#
_entry.id   AF-A0A2A9FVJ4-F1
#
_cell.length_a   1.000
_cell.length_b   1.000
_cell.length_c   1.000
_cell.angle_alpha   90.00
_cell.angle_beta   90.00
_cell.angle_gamma   90.00
#
_symmetry.space_group_name_H-M   'P 1'
#
loop_
_entity.id
_entity.type
_entity.pdbx_description
1 polymer ?
#
loop_
_entity_poly.entity_id
_entity_poly.type
_entity_poly.pdbx_seq_one_letter_code
_entity_poly.pdbx_strand_id
1 'polypeptide(L)'
;MTPTERAHVWQQHITDWEVSGVSGSAYCKQQSLVYHQFVYWRRKLAPTEDSLEQAQTVTGFARVVSVPGATIGGADGLTVTLPGGVSITGLHTGNIELLGAVLRQL
;
A
#
# COMPACT_ATOMS: atom_id res chain seq x y z
N MET A 1 -17.76 18.13 -12.41
CA MET A 1 -18.27 17.13 -11.44
C MET A 1 -17.10 16.61 -10.63
N THR A 2 -17.07 16.89 -9.34
CA THR A 2 -16.01 16.47 -8.42
C THR A 2 -16.05 14.94 -8.21
N PRO A 3 -14.95 14.32 -7.75
CA PRO A 3 -14.92 12.89 -7.47
C PRO A 3 -16.01 12.44 -6.48
N THR A 4 -16.34 13.30 -5.51
CA THR A 4 -17.34 13.04 -4.47
C THR A 4 -18.77 13.09 -5.00
N GLU A 5 -19.08 14.06 -5.88
CA GLU A 5 -20.40 14.15 -6.54
C GLU A 5 -20.71 12.89 -7.35
N ARG A 6 -19.71 12.36 -8.06
CA ARG A 6 -19.88 11.11 -8.83
C ARG A 6 -20.19 9.93 -7.93
N ALA A 7 -19.53 9.84 -6.77
CA ALA A 7 -19.80 8.77 -5.82
C ALA A 7 -21.24 8.81 -5.31
N HIS A 8 -21.77 10.00 -4.97
CA HIS A 8 -23.17 10.14 -4.55
C HIS A 8 -24.17 9.75 -5.64
N VAL A 9 -23.94 10.18 -6.89
CA VAL A 9 -24.82 9.82 -8.02
C VAL A 9 -24.82 8.31 -8.24
N TRP A 10 -23.65 7.67 -8.20
CA TRP A 10 -23.57 6.22 -8.35
C TRP A 10 -24.15 5.47 -7.16
N GLN A 11 -24.01 5.99 -5.94
CA GLN A 11 -24.67 5.42 -4.77
C GLN A 11 -26.19 5.38 -4.94
N GLN A 12 -26.79 6.47 -5.44
CA GLN A 12 -28.23 6.50 -5.71
C GLN A 12 -28.63 5.43 -6.73
N HIS A 13 -27.90 5.32 -7.85
CA HIS A 13 -28.18 4.30 -8.86
C HIS A 13 -28.06 2.86 -8.33
N ILE A 14 -27.10 2.59 -7.44
CA ILE A 14 -26.97 1.25 -6.83
C ILE A 14 -28.16 0.97 -5.90
N THR A 15 -28.55 1.93 -5.06
CA THR A 15 -29.72 1.78 -4.18
C THR A 15 -31.01 1.57 -4.99
N ASP A 16 -31.24 2.38 -6.03
CA ASP A 16 -32.41 2.26 -6.89
C ASP A 16 -32.43 0.91 -7.63
N TRP A 17 -31.26 0.42 -8.05
CA TRP A 17 -31.12 -0.90 -8.67
C TRP A 17 -31.47 -2.03 -7.69
N GLU A 18 -30.98 -1.97 -6.45
CA GLU A 18 -31.28 -2.96 -5.41
C GLU A 18 -32.77 -3.04 -5.11
N VAL A 19 -33.45 -1.89 -5.03
CA VAL A 19 -34.91 -1.81 -4.84
C VAL A 19 -35.67 -2.33 -6.05
N SER A 20 -35.15 -2.11 -7.26
CA SER A 20 -35.79 -2.55 -8.50
C SER A 20 -35.81 -4.07 -8.68
N GLY A 21 -34.89 -4.81 -8.04
CA GLY A 21 -34.81 -6.27 -8.10
C GLY A 21 -34.50 -6.86 -9.49
N VAL A 22 -34.18 -6.01 -10.47
CA VAL A 22 -33.85 -6.41 -11.85
C VAL A 22 -32.37 -6.76 -11.98
N SER A 23 -31.99 -7.46 -13.05
CA SER A 23 -30.57 -7.69 -13.34
C SER A 23 -29.86 -6.36 -13.64
N GLY A 24 -28.57 -6.25 -13.26
CA GLY A 24 -27.81 -5.01 -13.47
C GLY A 24 -27.72 -4.59 -14.95
N SER A 25 -27.74 -5.55 -15.88
CA SER A 25 -27.78 -5.25 -17.32
C SER A 25 -29.13 -4.68 -17.77
N ALA A 26 -30.25 -5.15 -17.20
CA ALA A 26 -31.57 -4.58 -17.46
C ALA A 26 -31.69 -3.16 -16.89
N TYR A 27 -31.22 -2.94 -15.66
CA TYR A 27 -31.17 -1.61 -15.05
C TYR A 27 -30.33 -0.63 -15.86
N CYS A 28 -29.14 -1.05 -16.31
CA CYS A 28 -28.28 -0.21 -17.15
C CYS A 28 -28.97 0.17 -18.47
N LYS A 29 -29.72 -0.76 -19.08
CA LYS A 29 -30.50 -0.47 -20.29
C LYS A 29 -31.64 0.52 -20.02
N GLN A 30 -32.36 0.37 -18.90
CA GLN A 30 -33.48 1.25 -18.55
C GLN A 30 -33.03 2.67 -18.22
N GLN A 31 -31.92 2.82 -17.51
CA GLN A 31 -31.38 4.11 -17.06
C GLN A 31 -30.31 4.68 -18.01
N SER A 32 -30.09 4.06 -19.17
CA SER A 32 -29.05 4.45 -20.14
C SER A 32 -27.65 4.58 -19.52
N LEU A 33 -27.33 3.69 -18.58
CA LEU A 33 -26.04 3.65 -17.88
C LEU A 33 -25.05 2.75 -18.61
N VAL A 34 -23.77 3.11 -18.49
CA VAL A 34 -22.68 2.31 -19.04
C VAL A 34 -22.39 1.13 -18.10
N TYR A 35 -22.57 -0.09 -18.59
CA TYR A 35 -22.50 -1.31 -17.78
C TYR A 35 -21.18 -1.50 -17.03
N HIS A 36 -20.03 -1.21 -17.65
CA HIS A 36 -18.73 -1.38 -16.97
C HIS A 36 -18.57 -0.40 -15.80
N GLN A 37 -19.13 0.81 -15.89
CA GLN A 37 -19.09 1.79 -14.81
C GLN A 37 -19.98 1.34 -13.66
N PHE A 38 -21.17 0.82 -13.97
CA PHE A 38 -22.07 0.25 -12.99
C PHE A 38 -21.42 -0.89 -12.20
N VAL A 39 -20.77 -1.84 -12.88
CA VAL A 39 -20.06 -2.94 -12.20
C VAL A 39 -18.93 -2.42 -11.32
N TYR A 40 -18.16 -1.45 -11.81
CA TYR A 40 -17.08 -0.82 -11.04
C TYR A 40 -17.62 -0.16 -9.76
N TRP A 41 -18.65 0.68 -9.86
CA TRP A 41 -19.22 1.40 -8.73
C TRP A 41 -19.94 0.47 -7.76
N ARG A 42 -20.65 -0.54 -8.26
CA ARG A 42 -21.23 -1.58 -7.41
C ARG A 42 -20.17 -2.27 -6.56
N ARG A 43 -19.03 -2.64 -7.14
CA ARG A 43 -17.92 -3.25 -6.38
C ARG A 43 -17.29 -2.25 -5.40
N LYS A 44 -17.13 -1.00 -5.81
CA LYS A 44 -16.50 0.05 -4.99
C LYS A 44 -17.35 0.47 -3.79
N LEU A 45 -18.67 0.43 -3.93
CA LEU A 45 -19.64 0.84 -2.91
C LEU A 45 -20.18 -0.34 -2.11
N ALA A 46 -19.91 -1.59 -2.53
CA ALA A 46 -20.21 -2.76 -1.72
C ALA A 46 -19.50 -2.62 -0.36
N PRO A 47 -20.20 -2.86 0.76
CA PRO A 47 -19.59 -2.88 2.08
C PRO A 47 -18.53 -3.98 2.06
N THR A 48 -17.29 -3.54 1.87
CA THR A 48 -16.16 -4.45 1.75
C THR A 48 -15.66 -4.64 3.18
N GLU A 49 -16.12 -5.71 3.83
CA GLU A 49 -15.48 -6.29 5.03
C GLU A 49 -14.02 -6.72 4.75
N ASP A 50 -13.56 -6.60 3.51
CA ASP A 50 -12.21 -6.97 3.08
C ASP A 50 -11.63 -5.99 2.05
N SER A 51 -11.13 -4.85 2.52
CA SER A 51 -10.14 -4.09 1.74
C SER A 51 -8.81 -4.88 1.51
N LEU A 52 -8.81 -6.21 1.64
CA LEU A 52 -7.62 -7.05 1.59
C LEU A 52 -7.63 -8.16 0.53
N GLU A 53 -8.77 -8.57 -0.06
CA GLU A 53 -8.77 -9.85 -0.81
C GLU A 53 -9.05 -9.80 -2.33
N GLN A 54 -9.46 -8.68 -2.94
CA GLN A 54 -9.90 -8.72 -4.37
C GLN A 54 -9.09 -7.88 -5.36
N ALA A 55 -7.85 -7.57 -5.00
CA ALA A 55 -6.78 -7.37 -5.99
C ALA A 55 -5.79 -8.55 -5.99
N GLN A 56 -6.22 -9.75 -5.56
CA GLN A 56 -5.55 -11.02 -5.89
C GLN A 56 -5.81 -11.38 -7.37
N THR A 57 -5.59 -10.45 -8.29
CA THR A 57 -4.90 -10.88 -9.51
C THR A 57 -3.48 -11.17 -9.06
N VAL A 58 -2.94 -12.29 -9.52
CA VAL A 58 -1.57 -12.71 -9.24
C VAL A 58 -0.62 -11.73 -9.93
N THR A 59 -0.54 -10.50 -9.44
CA THR A 59 0.53 -9.59 -9.79
C THR A 59 1.72 -10.16 -9.02
N GLY A 60 2.76 -10.61 -9.71
CA GLY A 60 3.98 -11.18 -9.12
C GLY A 60 4.81 -10.16 -8.32
N PHE A 61 4.14 -9.22 -7.68
CA PHE A 61 4.70 -8.16 -6.88
C PHE A 61 4.32 -8.42 -5.42
N ALA A 62 5.33 -8.71 -4.62
CA ALA A 62 5.18 -8.74 -3.17
C ALA A 62 4.93 -7.33 -2.64
N ARG A 63 3.99 -7.19 -1.69
CA ARG A 63 3.73 -5.93 -1.01
C ARG A 63 4.93 -5.58 -0.12
N VAL A 64 5.61 -4.48 -0.43
CA VAL A 64 6.66 -3.93 0.44
C VAL A 64 5.98 -3.23 1.62
N VAL A 65 6.16 -3.78 2.81
CA VAL A 65 5.80 -3.11 4.06
C VAL A 65 7.02 -2.26 4.48
N SER A 66 6.90 -0.95 4.39
CA SER A 66 7.88 -0.04 4.97
C SER A 66 7.77 -0.16 6.49
N VAL A 67 8.69 -0.89 7.12
CA VAL A 67 8.82 -0.89 8.58
C VAL A 67 9.21 0.53 9.01
N PRO A 68 8.40 1.23 9.82
CA PRO A 68 8.80 2.49 10.43
C PRO A 68 9.84 2.17 11.50
N GLY A 69 11.09 2.08 11.05
CA GLY A 69 12.24 1.66 11.84
C GLY A 69 13.56 1.80 11.08
N ALA A 70 13.52 2.03 9.76
CA ALA A 70 14.63 2.66 9.06
C ALA A 70 14.55 4.18 9.24
N THR A 71 14.89 4.66 10.44
CA THR A 71 15.32 6.05 10.61
C THR A 71 16.62 6.22 9.83
N ILE A 72 16.48 6.57 8.55
CA ILE A 72 17.49 7.38 7.87
C ILE A 72 17.44 8.74 8.58
N GLY A 73 18.23 8.87 9.66
CA GLY A 73 18.27 10.07 10.49
C GLY A 73 18.11 9.75 11.97
N GLY A 74 19.19 9.30 12.62
CA GLY A 74 19.17 9.07 14.06
C GLY A 74 20.38 8.36 14.70
N ALA A 75 21.41 7.99 13.94
CA ALA A 75 22.76 7.78 14.48
C ALA A 75 23.73 7.75 13.30
N ASP A 76 24.64 8.71 13.26
CA ASP A 76 25.67 8.95 12.24
C ASP A 76 26.73 7.82 12.27
N GLY A 77 26.30 6.59 12.02
CA GLY A 77 27.06 5.38 12.30
C GLY A 77 27.47 4.65 11.04
N LEU A 78 28.72 4.80 10.61
CA LEU A 78 29.32 3.98 9.56
C LEU A 78 29.44 2.52 10.03
N THR A 79 29.31 1.59 9.08
CA THR A 79 29.53 0.16 9.32
C THR A 79 30.71 -0.32 8.49
N VAL A 80 31.67 -1.00 9.14
CA VAL A 80 32.85 -1.59 8.49
C VAL A 80 32.83 -3.10 8.72
N THR A 81 33.03 -3.85 7.64
CA THR A 81 33.14 -5.32 7.66
C THR A 81 34.58 -5.73 7.40
N LEU A 82 35.13 -6.59 8.25
CA LEU A 82 36.49 -7.10 8.13
C LEU A 82 36.50 -8.52 7.51
N PRO A 83 37.57 -8.90 6.79
CA PRO A 83 37.79 -10.28 6.36
C PRO A 83 37.80 -11.19 7.59
N GLY A 84 36.89 -12.17 7.64
CA GLY A 84 36.67 -13.00 8.83
C GLY A 84 35.27 -12.85 9.45
N GLY A 85 34.41 -11.99 8.91
CA GLY A 85 32.99 -11.93 9.27
C GLY A 85 32.67 -11.01 10.45
N VAL A 86 33.67 -10.30 10.98
CA VAL A 86 33.46 -9.28 12.02
C VAL A 86 32.85 -8.04 11.38
N SER A 87 31.75 -7.54 11.97
CA SER A 87 31.06 -6.33 11.54
C SER A 87 31.03 -5.32 12.67
N ILE A 88 31.58 -4.13 12.44
CA ILE A 88 31.63 -3.03 13.40
C ILE A 88 30.62 -1.98 12.93
N THR A 89 29.59 -1.74 13.73
CA THR A 89 28.48 -0.84 13.40
C THR A 89 28.49 0.39 14.30
N GLY A 90 27.94 1.51 13.82
CA GLY A 90 27.78 2.70 14.67
C GLY A 90 29.02 3.58 14.76
N LEU A 91 29.91 3.55 13.76
CA LEU A 91 31.13 4.35 13.75
C LEU A 91 30.84 5.82 13.47
N HIS A 92 31.20 6.70 14.40
CA HIS A 92 31.04 8.15 14.30
C HIS A 92 32.32 8.85 14.76
N THR A 93 32.45 10.15 14.54
CA THR A 93 33.66 10.94 14.86
C THR A 93 34.13 10.81 16.32
N GLY A 94 33.22 10.49 17.25
CA GLY A 94 33.55 10.29 18.66
C GLY A 94 34.14 8.92 19.01
N ASN A 95 34.00 7.91 18.15
CA ASN A 95 34.48 6.55 18.41
C ASN A 95 35.47 6.02 17.35
N ILE A 96 35.78 6.80 16.31
CA ILE A 96 36.70 6.41 15.25
C ILE A 96 38.14 6.15 15.76
N GLU A 97 38.59 6.89 16.78
CA GLU A 97 39.91 6.68 17.40
C GLU A 97 39.98 5.35 18.18
N LEU A 98 38.86 4.94 18.78
CA LEU A 98 38.73 3.63 19.45
C LEU A 98 38.86 2.48 18.44
N LEU A 99 38.31 2.63 17.23
CA LEU A 99 38.49 1.65 16.17
C LEU A 99 39.98 1.45 15.86
N GLY A 100 40.74 2.54 15.71
CA GLY A 100 42.19 2.47 15.47
C GLY A 100 42.96 1.79 16.60
N ALA A 101 42.56 2.01 17.86
CA ALA A 101 43.18 1.36 19.01
C ALA A 101 42.88 -0.15 19.06
N VAL A 102 41.64 -0.57 18.80
CA VAL A 102 41.23 -1.98 18.78
C VAL A 102 41.92 -2.74 17.65
N LEU A 103 41.99 -2.16 16.45
CA LEU A 103 42.65 -2.79 15.30
C LEU A 103 44.15 -2.99 15.48
N ARG A 104 44.81 -2.19 16.34
CA ARG A 104 46.25 -2.36 16.66
C ARG A 104 46.54 -3.47 17.68
N GLN A 105 45.52 -3.94 18.40
CA GLN A 105 45.66 -5.02 19.39
C GLN A 105 45.32 -6.41 18.82
N LEU A 106 44.84 -6.46 17.57
CA LEU A 106 44.62 -7.66 16.78
C LEU A 106 45.85 -7.93 15.90
#